data_AF-A0A0P9RBH5-F1
#
_entry.id   AF-A0A0P9RBH5-F1
#
_cell.length_a   1.000
_cell.length_b   1.000
_cell.length_c   1.000
_cell.angle_alpha   90.00
_cell.angle_beta   90.00
_cell.angle_gamma   90.00
#
_symmetry.space_group_name_H-M   'P 1'
#
loop_
_entity.id
_entity.type
_entity.pdbx_description
1 polymer ?
#
loop_
_entity_poly.entity_id
_entity_poly.type
_entity_poly.pdbx_seq_one_letter_code
_entity_poly.pdbx_strand_id
1 'polypeptide(L)'
;MAKVFNVKALRYTHWCETKKNRVERAKFVGVSPAQHIALYAYETLLAKLTQARNAYVAGVRTGKFRSSYSAPTAGDHFAIAWVFAVESKLQELVPRGEDPTMPEHEGAGQGLVAVEAQHQALIESYLADMQIGKARKVRDAELDLNAQIAGMLAGTKVDLHAGLANGAEHAPALPPRT
;
A
#
# COMPACT_ATOMS: atom_id res chain seq x y z
N MET A 1 0.63 -3.54 -0.74
CA MET A 1 0.32 -3.17 0.68
C MET A 1 0.35 -4.34 1.64
N ALA A 2 -0.58 -5.29 1.59
CA ALA A 2 -0.73 -6.31 2.63
C ALA A 2 0.54 -7.17 2.81
N LYS A 3 1.18 -7.52 1.70
CA LYS A 3 2.47 -8.23 1.67
C LYS A 3 3.61 -7.45 2.35
N VAL A 4 3.64 -6.12 2.22
CA VAL A 4 4.68 -5.24 2.80
C VAL A 4 4.65 -5.30 4.33
N PHE A 5 3.48 -5.49 4.92
CA PHE A 5 3.30 -5.54 6.38
C PHE A 5 3.08 -6.96 6.92
N ASN A 6 3.26 -7.99 6.09
CA ASN A 6 2.97 -9.39 6.44
C ASN A 6 1.56 -9.59 7.06
N VAL A 7 0.55 -8.99 6.42
CA VAL A 7 -0.87 -9.11 6.81
C VAL A 7 -1.71 -9.64 5.64
N LYS A 8 -2.88 -10.19 5.92
CA LYS A 8 -3.90 -10.49 4.91
C LYS A 8 -4.89 -9.35 4.79
N ALA A 9 -5.21 -8.94 3.56
CA ALA A 9 -6.25 -7.97 3.29
C ALA A 9 -7.54 -8.67 2.86
N LEU A 10 -8.63 -8.37 3.55
CA LEU A 10 -9.97 -8.82 3.22
C LEU A 10 -10.74 -7.65 2.63
N ARG A 11 -11.26 -7.83 1.42
CA ARG A 11 -12.09 -6.82 0.75
C ARG A 11 -13.56 -7.15 0.99
N TYR A 12 -14.34 -6.14 1.33
CA TYR A 12 -15.77 -6.29 1.47
C TYR A 12 -16.49 -5.07 0.91
N THR A 13 -17.69 -5.28 0.40
CA THR A 13 -18.58 -4.21 -0.04
C THR A 13 -19.75 -4.12 0.92
N HIS A 14 -20.09 -2.90 1.33
CA HIS A 14 -21.28 -2.64 2.14
C HIS A 14 -22.02 -1.44 1.54
N TRP A 15 -23.32 -1.35 1.81
CA TRP A 15 -24.08 -0.16 1.50
C TRP A 15 -23.67 0.97 2.45
N CYS A 16 -23.28 2.12 1.89
CA CYS A 16 -22.97 3.31 2.67
C CYS A 16 -24.14 4.28 2.55
N GLU A 17 -24.85 4.53 3.65
CA GLU A 17 -26.02 5.41 3.65
C GLU A 17 -25.66 6.85 3.28
N THR A 18 -24.54 7.36 3.79
CA THR A 18 -24.06 8.73 3.50
C THR A 18 -23.80 8.96 2.01
N LYS A 19 -23.23 7.96 1.32
CA LYS A 19 -22.91 8.06 -0.11
C LYS A 19 -24.03 7.52 -1.02
N LYS A 20 -25.10 6.97 -0.45
CA LYS A 20 -26.20 6.26 -1.15
C LYS A 20 -25.70 5.30 -2.24
N ASN A 21 -24.61 4.58 -1.96
CA ASN A 21 -23.99 3.65 -2.91
C ASN A 21 -23.25 2.52 -2.17
N ARG A 22 -22.93 1.43 -2.87
CA ARG A 22 -22.01 0.40 -2.40
C ARG A 22 -20.58 0.94 -2.37
N VAL A 23 -19.92 0.75 -1.24
CA VAL A 23 -18.53 1.17 -1.02
C VAL A 23 -17.69 -0.07 -0.71
N GLU A 24 -16.60 -0.22 -1.45
CA GLU A 24 -15.57 -1.21 -1.17
C GLU A 24 -14.67 -0.71 -0.02
N ARG A 25 -14.40 -1.58 0.93
CA ARG A 25 -13.47 -1.36 2.05
C ARG A 25 -12.53 -2.54 2.18
N ALA A 26 -11.38 -2.29 2.81
CA ALA A 26 -10.42 -3.31 3.17
C ALA A 26 -10.32 -3.44 4.69
N LYS A 27 -10.23 -4.67 5.19
CA LYS A 27 -9.84 -5.01 6.56
C LYS A 27 -8.50 -5.73 6.51
N PHE A 28 -7.58 -5.36 7.38
CA PHE A 28 -6.28 -6.02 7.49
C PHE A 28 -6.30 -6.94 8.71
N VAL A 29 -5.85 -8.18 8.50
CA VAL A 29 -5.79 -9.23 9.51
C VAL A 29 -4.34 -9.67 9.63
N GLY A 30 -3.80 -9.60 10.84
CA GLY A 30 -2.43 -10.02 11.15
C GLY A 30 -2.10 -9.81 12.61
N VAL A 31 -0.87 -10.13 12.99
CA VAL A 31 -0.40 -9.96 14.37
C VAL A 31 -0.24 -8.48 14.69
N SER A 32 -0.70 -8.06 15.88
CA SER A 32 -0.52 -6.67 16.34
C SER A 32 0.97 -6.37 16.57
N PRO A 33 1.50 -5.20 16.18
CA PRO A 33 0.80 -4.01 15.67
C PRO A 33 0.67 -3.92 14.14
N ALA A 34 1.17 -4.90 13.38
CA ALA A 34 1.29 -4.84 11.92
C ALA A 34 -0.04 -4.53 11.20
N GLN A 35 -1.15 -5.09 11.68
CA GLN A 35 -2.49 -4.81 11.14
C GLN A 35 -2.90 -3.33 11.23
N HIS A 36 -2.56 -2.65 12.33
CA HIS A 36 -2.91 -1.23 12.52
C HIS A 36 -2.03 -0.34 11.67
N ILE A 37 -0.75 -0.67 11.56
CA ILE A 37 0.20 0.04 10.68
C ILE A 37 -0.24 -0.11 9.21
N ALA A 38 -0.64 -1.31 8.79
CA ALA A 38 -1.13 -1.57 7.45
C ALA A 38 -2.43 -0.80 7.15
N LEU A 39 -3.35 -0.73 8.12
CA LEU A 39 -4.59 0.04 7.98
C LEU A 39 -4.30 1.54 7.84
N TYR A 40 -3.46 2.11 8.72
CA TYR A 40 -3.07 3.52 8.65
C TYR A 40 -2.38 3.87 7.32
N ALA A 41 -1.45 3.01 6.87
CA ALA A 41 -0.78 3.19 5.59
C ALA A 41 -1.78 3.15 4.43
N TYR A 42 -2.72 2.20 4.44
CA TYR A 42 -3.78 2.10 3.43
C TYR A 42 -4.65 3.36 3.38
N GLU A 43 -5.13 3.86 4.53
CA GLU A 43 -5.98 5.06 4.59
C GLU A 43 -5.23 6.32 4.13
N THR A 44 -3.98 6.48 4.57
CA THR A 44 -3.13 7.61 4.19
C THR A 44 -2.88 7.62 2.68
N LEU A 45 -2.55 6.46 2.10
CA LEU A 45 -2.27 6.35 0.67
C LEU A 45 -3.55 6.45 -0.17
N LEU A 46 -4.68 5.98 0.34
CA LEU A 46 -5.98 6.15 -0.30
C LEU A 46 -6.36 7.64 -0.41
N ALA A 47 -6.11 8.43 0.63
CA ALA A 47 -6.35 9.88 0.60
C ALA A 47 -5.46 10.56 -0.46
N LYS A 48 -4.16 10.24 -0.47
CA LYS A 48 -3.19 10.77 -1.46
C LYS A 48 -3.56 10.39 -2.89
N LEU A 49 -3.91 9.13 -3.13
CA LEU A 49 -4.36 8.65 -4.45
C LEU A 49 -5.63 9.37 -4.89
N THR A 50 -6.61 9.52 -3.98
CA THR A 50 -7.88 10.19 -4.30
C THR A 50 -7.65 11.63 -4.73
N GLN A 51 -6.78 12.36 -4.01
CA GLN A 51 -6.41 13.73 -4.37
C GLN A 51 -5.71 13.80 -5.74
N ALA A 52 -4.69 12.96 -5.95
CA ALA A 52 -3.94 12.91 -7.20
C ALA A 52 -4.82 12.54 -8.40
N ARG A 53 -5.67 11.53 -8.26
CA ARG A 53 -6.65 11.10 -9.27
C ARG A 53 -7.61 12.23 -9.61
N ASN A 54 -8.18 12.91 -8.60
CA ASN A 54 -9.14 13.99 -8.84
C ASN A 54 -8.49 15.17 -9.58
N ALA A 55 -7.25 15.51 -9.25
CA ALA A 55 -6.49 16.54 -9.97
C ALA A 55 -6.22 16.14 -11.43
N TYR A 56 -5.87 14.87 -11.68
CA TYR A 56 -5.68 14.36 -13.04
C TYR A 56 -7.00 14.40 -13.84
N VAL A 57 -8.09 13.89 -13.28
CA VAL A 57 -9.43 13.90 -13.91
C VAL A 57 -9.88 15.33 -14.24
N ALA A 58 -9.65 16.29 -13.34
CA ALA A 58 -9.95 17.69 -13.60
C ALA A 58 -9.12 18.23 -14.78
N GLY A 59 -7.83 17.89 -14.85
CA GLY A 59 -6.96 18.27 -15.97
C GLY A 59 -7.37 17.63 -17.31
N VAL A 60 -7.91 16.42 -17.31
CA VAL A 60 -8.48 15.81 -18.53
C VAL A 60 -9.73 16.58 -18.96
N ARG A 61 -10.62 16.94 -18.01
CA ARG A 61 -11.85 17.69 -18.32
C ARG A 61 -11.59 19.08 -18.88
N THR A 62 -10.52 19.74 -18.44
CA THR A 62 -10.14 21.07 -18.94
C THR A 62 -9.25 21.02 -20.19
N GLY A 63 -8.97 19.82 -20.72
CA GLY A 63 -8.11 19.63 -21.91
C GLY A 63 -6.62 19.81 -21.64
N LYS A 64 -6.19 19.99 -20.38
CA LYS A 64 -4.78 20.07 -19.99
C LYS A 64 -4.04 18.76 -20.23
N PHE A 65 -4.72 17.62 -20.03
CA PHE A 65 -4.18 16.28 -20.29
C PHE A 65 -4.93 15.63 -21.44
N ARG A 66 -4.20 15.09 -22.42
CA ARG A 66 -4.77 14.37 -23.56
C ARG A 66 -5.08 12.93 -23.16
N SER A 67 -6.31 12.50 -23.44
CA SER A 67 -6.80 11.15 -23.18
C SER A 67 -7.74 10.75 -24.32
N SER A 68 -7.63 9.50 -24.78
CA SER A 68 -8.58 8.92 -25.74
C SER A 68 -9.85 8.40 -25.04
N TYR A 69 -9.83 8.35 -23.71
CA TYR A 69 -10.91 7.86 -22.86
C TYR A 69 -11.63 8.99 -22.14
N SER A 70 -12.81 8.67 -21.61
CA SER A 70 -13.55 9.56 -20.72
C SER A 70 -12.70 9.95 -19.50
N ALA A 71 -12.88 11.15 -18.97
CA ALA A 71 -12.10 11.61 -17.83
C ALA A 71 -12.16 10.66 -16.61
N PRO A 72 -13.33 10.07 -16.24
CA PRO A 72 -13.37 9.03 -15.21
C PRO A 72 -12.50 7.81 -15.51
N THR A 73 -12.60 7.26 -16.72
CA THR A 73 -11.83 6.08 -17.15
C THR A 73 -10.33 6.35 -17.18
N ALA A 74 -9.92 7.51 -17.71
CA ALA A 74 -8.53 7.94 -17.65
C ALA A 74 -8.03 8.09 -16.21
N GLY A 75 -8.89 8.55 -15.30
CA GLY A 75 -8.60 8.57 -13.86
C GLY A 75 -8.37 7.18 -13.25
N ASP A 76 -9.07 6.15 -13.72
CA ASP A 76 -8.87 4.77 -13.26
C ASP A 76 -7.54 4.21 -13.77
N HIS A 77 -7.20 4.45 -15.04
CA HIS A 77 -5.91 4.06 -15.61
C HIS A 77 -4.74 4.75 -14.90
N PHE A 78 -4.88 6.05 -14.60
CA PHE A 78 -3.96 6.81 -13.77
C PHE A 78 -3.79 6.17 -12.38
N ALA A 79 -4.91 5.81 -11.73
CA ALA A 79 -4.89 5.26 -10.38
C ALA A 79 -4.20 3.90 -10.30
N ILE A 80 -4.42 3.03 -11.30
CA ILE A 80 -3.74 1.74 -11.41
C ILE A 80 -2.22 1.94 -11.45
N ALA A 81 -1.75 2.79 -12.37
CA ALA A 81 -0.33 3.07 -12.54
C ALA A 81 0.31 3.75 -11.32
N TRP A 82 -0.42 4.65 -10.66
CA TRP A 82 0.01 5.29 -9.40
C TRP A 82 0.23 4.27 -8.29
N VAL A 83 -0.72 3.31 -8.12
CA VAL A 83 -0.62 2.28 -7.09
C VAL A 83 0.57 1.37 -7.32
N PHE A 84 0.84 0.99 -8.57
CA PHE A 84 2.03 0.20 -8.92
C PHE A 84 3.32 0.92 -8.52
N ALA A 85 3.48 2.20 -8.89
CA ALA A 85 4.67 2.97 -8.53
C ALA A 85 4.87 3.11 -7.02
N VAL A 86 3.79 3.34 -6.27
CA VAL A 86 3.85 3.44 -4.80
C VAL A 86 4.14 2.09 -4.14
N GLU A 87 3.60 0.99 -4.67
CA GLU A 87 3.92 -0.34 -4.17
C GLU A 87 5.39 -0.69 -4.37
N SER A 88 5.97 -0.36 -5.52
CA SER A 88 7.41 -0.53 -5.76
C SER A 88 8.24 0.23 -4.71
N LYS A 89 7.92 1.51 -4.46
CA LYS A 89 8.60 2.31 -3.42
C LYS A 89 8.47 1.70 -2.02
N LEU A 90 7.29 1.19 -1.67
CA LEU A 90 7.10 0.56 -0.36
C LEU A 90 7.91 -0.74 -0.21
N GLN A 91 8.08 -1.51 -1.29
CA GLN A 91 8.91 -2.70 -1.27
C GLN A 91 10.40 -2.40 -1.13
N GLU A 92 10.84 -1.21 -1.54
CA GLU A 92 12.22 -0.73 -1.31
C GLU A 92 12.46 -0.34 0.16
N LEU A 93 11.41 0.04 0.89
CA LEU A 93 11.49 0.40 2.31
C LEU A 93 11.51 -0.81 3.26
N VAL A 94 11.23 -2.01 2.77
CA VAL A 94 11.30 -3.24 3.57
C VAL A 94 12.75 -3.75 3.54
N PRO A 95 13.45 -3.84 4.68
CA PRO A 95 14.78 -4.43 4.73
C PRO A 95 14.73 -5.85 4.18
N ARG A 96 15.37 -6.07 3.04
CA ARG A 96 15.66 -7.41 2.52
C ARG A 96 16.91 -7.84 3.28
N GLY A 97 16.85 -8.87 4.09
CA GLY A 97 17.91 -9.27 5.02
C GLY A 97 19.22 -9.76 4.38
N GLU A 98 19.67 -9.18 3.27
CA GLU A 98 20.90 -9.53 2.56
C GLU A 98 21.67 -8.25 2.22
N ASP A 99 22.49 -7.80 3.17
CA ASP A 99 23.73 -7.09 2.85
C ASP A 99 24.86 -8.12 3.00
N PRO A 100 25.45 -8.65 1.91
CA PRO A 100 26.47 -9.71 1.96
C PRO A 100 27.83 -9.24 2.51
N THR A 101 27.91 -8.04 3.09
CA THR A 101 29.14 -7.46 3.65
C THR A 101 29.18 -7.47 5.18
N MET A 102 28.14 -7.97 5.86
CA MET A 102 28.14 -8.12 7.31
C MET A 102 28.43 -9.58 7.69
N PRO A 103 29.42 -9.86 8.56
CA PRO A 103 29.77 -11.23 8.93
C PRO A 103 28.56 -11.94 9.55
N GLU A 104 28.32 -13.15 9.07
CA GLU A 104 27.21 -14.02 9.42
C GLU A 104 27.01 -14.11 10.94
N HIS A 105 25.90 -13.56 11.42
CA HIS A 105 25.34 -13.95 12.71
C HIS A 105 24.37 -15.12 12.45
N GLU A 106 24.91 -16.34 12.41
CA GLU A 106 24.22 -17.60 12.03
C GLU A 106 22.96 -17.98 12.86
N GLY A 107 22.50 -17.15 13.81
CA GLY A 107 21.35 -17.47 14.67
C GLY A 107 20.06 -16.69 14.42
N ALA A 108 20.11 -15.52 13.80
CA ALA A 108 18.98 -14.58 13.84
C ALA A 108 17.99 -14.72 12.66
N GLY A 109 18.51 -15.01 11.45
CA GLY A 109 17.69 -15.05 10.23
C GLY A 109 16.71 -16.23 10.19
N GLN A 110 17.15 -17.42 10.61
CA GLN A 110 16.29 -18.61 10.66
C GLN A 110 15.16 -18.46 11.70
N GLY A 111 15.44 -17.80 12.83
CA GLY A 111 14.43 -17.49 13.85
C GLY A 111 13.34 -16.55 13.35
N LEU A 112 13.72 -15.52 12.57
CA LEU A 112 12.76 -14.58 11.98
C LEU A 112 11.85 -15.25 10.95
N VAL A 113 12.41 -16.10 10.08
CA VAL A 113 11.63 -16.87 9.09
C VAL A 113 10.67 -17.85 9.78
N ALA A 114 11.08 -18.51 10.86
CA ALA A 114 10.22 -19.40 11.63
C ALA A 114 9.05 -18.66 12.29
N VAL A 115 9.29 -17.45 12.83
CA VAL A 115 8.25 -16.60 13.43
C VAL A 115 7.27 -16.09 12.37
N GLU A 116 7.75 -15.69 11.19
CA GLU A 116 6.87 -15.30 10.08
C GLU A 116 6.00 -16.45 9.58
N ALA A 117 6.55 -17.66 9.48
CA ALA A 117 5.80 -18.85 9.11
C ALA A 117 4.72 -19.19 10.16
N GLN A 118 5.06 -19.07 11.45
CA GLN A 118 4.11 -19.24 12.56
C GLN A 118 2.99 -18.19 12.50
N HIS A 119 3.33 -16.92 12.24
CA HIS A 119 2.34 -15.84 12.08
C HIS A 119 1.40 -16.10 10.91
N GLN A 120 1.93 -16.53 9.76
CA GLN A 120 1.14 -16.86 8.59
C GLN A 120 0.17 -18.03 8.86
N ALA A 121 0.62 -19.05 9.59
CA ALA A 121 -0.22 -20.19 10.00
C ALA A 121 -1.38 -19.75 10.92
N LEU A 122 -1.13 -18.85 11.87
CA LEU A 122 -2.16 -18.29 12.75
C LEU A 122 -3.18 -17.43 11.99
N ILE A 123 -2.71 -16.67 10.99
CA ILE A 123 -3.62 -15.91 10.13
C ILE A 123 -4.48 -16.86 9.30
N GLU A 124 -3.91 -17.96 8.80
CA GLU A 124 -4.63 -18.96 8.01
C GLU A 124 -5.71 -19.69 8.79
N SER A 125 -5.41 -20.14 10.01
CA SER A 125 -6.41 -20.76 10.87
C SER A 125 -7.57 -19.81 11.17
N TYR A 126 -7.28 -18.54 11.52
CA TYR A 126 -8.32 -17.54 11.78
C TYR A 126 -9.21 -17.27 10.56
N LEU A 127 -8.65 -17.26 9.34
CA LEU A 127 -9.44 -17.06 8.13
C LEU A 127 -10.24 -18.29 7.71
N ALA A 128 -9.78 -19.50 8.01
CA ALA A 128 -10.49 -20.74 7.68
C ALA A 128 -11.86 -20.83 8.36
N ASP A 129 -11.96 -20.25 9.57
CA ASP A 129 -13.21 -20.17 10.32
C ASP A 129 -14.18 -19.12 9.76
N MET A 130 -13.71 -18.21 8.91
CA MET A 130 -14.54 -17.18 8.27
C MET A 130 -14.98 -17.63 6.88
N GLN A 131 -16.28 -17.60 6.58
CA GLN A 131 -16.84 -17.90 5.25
C GLN A 131 -16.52 -16.79 4.23
N ILE A 132 -15.26 -16.70 3.80
CA ILE A 132 -14.77 -15.68 2.86
C ILE A 132 -14.86 -16.21 1.42
N GLY A 133 -15.60 -15.49 0.57
CA GLY A 133 -15.74 -15.84 -0.86
C GLY A 133 -14.46 -15.62 -1.68
N LYS A 134 -14.34 -16.34 -2.81
CA LYS A 134 -13.19 -16.22 -3.73
C LYS A 134 -13.15 -14.87 -4.45
N ALA A 135 -11.95 -14.33 -4.67
CA ALA A 135 -11.73 -13.10 -5.43
C ALA A 135 -12.12 -13.28 -6.92
N ARG A 136 -12.74 -12.26 -7.52
CA ARG A 136 -13.15 -12.29 -8.93
C ARG A 136 -11.95 -12.07 -9.86
N LYS A 137 -11.89 -12.82 -10.97
CA LYS A 137 -10.89 -12.65 -12.03
C LYS A 137 -11.04 -11.27 -12.70
N VAL A 138 -9.94 -10.53 -12.80
CA VAL A 138 -9.85 -9.23 -13.49
C VAL A 138 -9.82 -9.46 -15.02
N ARG A 139 -10.50 -8.61 -15.79
CA ARG A 139 -10.46 -8.61 -17.26
C ARG A 139 -9.33 -7.70 -17.73
N ASP A 140 -8.59 -8.12 -18.75
CA ASP A 140 -7.61 -7.25 -19.41
C ASP A 140 -8.36 -6.12 -20.14
N ALA A 141 -7.99 -4.88 -19.82
CA ALA A 141 -8.50 -3.68 -20.46
C ALA A 141 -7.33 -2.98 -21.14
N GLU A 142 -7.56 -2.43 -22.33
CA GLU A 142 -6.62 -1.52 -22.96
C GLU A 142 -6.54 -0.25 -22.12
N LEU A 143 -5.32 0.11 -21.71
CA LEU A 143 -5.07 1.18 -20.77
C LEU A 143 -4.56 2.43 -21.50
N ASP A 144 -4.99 3.59 -21.04
CA ASP A 144 -4.54 4.89 -21.57
C ASP A 144 -3.07 5.12 -21.19
N LEU A 145 -2.20 5.15 -22.19
CA LEU A 145 -0.75 5.31 -21.99
C LEU A 145 -0.39 6.64 -21.32
N ASN A 146 -1.04 7.75 -21.68
CA ASN A 146 -0.78 9.05 -21.07
C ASN A 146 -1.19 9.05 -19.60
N ALA A 147 -2.34 8.44 -19.30
CA ALA A 147 -2.81 8.29 -17.93
C ALA A 147 -1.88 7.40 -17.11
N GLN A 148 -1.36 6.31 -17.68
CA GLN A 148 -0.39 5.46 -17.01
C GLN A 148 0.91 6.20 -16.70
N ILE A 149 1.50 6.88 -17.68
CA ILE A 149 2.75 7.63 -17.48
C ILE A 149 2.55 8.70 -16.41
N ALA A 150 1.45 9.45 -16.48
CA ALA A 150 1.11 10.45 -15.47
C ALA A 150 0.92 9.83 -14.08
N GLY A 151 0.25 8.68 -14.00
CA GLY A 151 0.04 7.91 -12.77
C GLY A 151 1.34 7.44 -12.14
N MET A 152 2.21 6.82 -12.94
CA MET A 152 3.55 6.40 -12.50
C MET A 152 4.37 7.58 -11.98
N LEU A 153 4.49 8.66 -12.76
CA LEU A 153 5.27 9.84 -12.37
C LEU A 153 4.74 10.48 -11.09
N ALA A 154 3.42 10.58 -10.95
CA ALA A 154 2.80 11.08 -9.73
C ALA A 154 3.04 10.16 -8.55
N GLY A 155 2.97 8.83 -8.74
CA GLY A 155 3.23 7.82 -7.72
C GLY A 155 4.67 7.84 -7.21
N THR A 156 5.65 7.97 -8.10
CA THR A 156 7.07 8.09 -7.74
C THR A 156 7.35 9.31 -6.85
N LYS A 157 6.63 10.41 -7.09
CA LYS A 157 6.75 11.67 -6.33
C LYS A 157 6.02 11.67 -4.98
N VAL A 158 5.27 10.62 -4.66
CA VAL A 158 4.58 10.52 -3.37
C VAL A 158 5.61 10.44 -2.26
N ASP A 159 5.53 11.39 -1.33
CA ASP A 159 6.27 11.30 -0.07
C ASP A 159 5.64 10.22 0.83
N LEU A 160 6.44 9.23 1.23
CA LEU A 160 6.04 8.16 2.14
C LEU A 160 6.50 8.42 3.59
N HIS A 161 7.33 9.45 3.82
CA HIS A 161 8.02 9.70 5.09
C HIS A 161 7.34 10.80 5.92
N ALA A 162 6.03 10.71 6.14
CA ALA A 162 5.36 11.70 7.02
C ALA A 162 5.72 11.52 8.52
N GLY A 163 6.31 10.38 8.92
CA GLY A 163 6.54 10.02 10.33
C GLY A 163 8.00 9.97 10.81
N LEU A 164 9.00 10.03 9.93
CA LEU A 164 10.42 9.96 10.33
C LEU A 164 11.08 11.34 10.46
N ALA A 165 10.55 12.36 9.79
CA ALA A 165 11.14 13.70 9.81
C ALA A 165 11.13 14.35 11.22
N ASN A 166 10.17 13.99 12.07
CA ASN A 166 10.03 14.59 13.41
C ASN A 166 10.67 13.76 14.54
N GLY A 167 11.14 12.53 14.27
CA GLY A 167 11.68 11.65 15.31
C GLY A 167 13.18 11.86 15.59
N ALA A 168 13.93 12.37 14.62
CA ALA A 168 15.37 12.61 14.75
C ALA A 168 15.70 13.86 15.60
N GLU A 169 14.77 14.81 15.72
CA GLU A 169 14.98 16.05 16.51
C GLU A 169 14.66 15.89 18.01
N HIS A 170 14.30 14.69 18.47
CA HIS A 170 13.97 14.44 19.89
C HIS A 170 14.72 13.25 20.50
N ALA A 171 15.81 12.78 19.88
CA ALA A 171 16.70 11.84 20.57
C ALA A 171 17.38 12.58 21.74
N PRO A 172 17.16 12.18 23.02
CA PRO A 172 17.90 12.75 24.13
C PRO A 172 19.37 12.38 23.96
N ALA A 173 20.25 13.39 23.97
CA ALA A 173 21.68 13.20 23.91
C ALA A 173 22.13 12.31 25.08
N LEU A 174 22.64 11.12 24.78
CA LEU A 174 23.25 10.25 25.79
C LEU A 174 24.51 10.94 26.31
N PRO A 175 24.70 11.07 27.64
CA PRO A 175 25.88 11.71 28.19
C PRO A 175 27.13 10.86 27.93
N PRO A 176 28.30 11.50 27.74
CA PRO A 176 29.55 10.79 27.52
C PRO A 176 29.91 9.95 28.75
N ARG A 177 30.21 8.67 28.52
CA ARG A 177 30.76 7.79 29.55
C ARG A 177 32.19 8.27 29.87
N THR A 178 32.40 8.74 31.09
CA THR A 178 33.71 8.87 31.74
C THR A 178 34.07 7.57 32.44
#